data_AF-A0A7G2UAP9-F1
#
_entry.id   AF-A0A7G2UAP9-F1
#
_cell.length_a   1.000
_cell.length_b   1.000
_cell.length_c   1.000
_cell.angle_alpha   90.00
_cell.angle_beta   90.00
_cell.angle_gamma   90.00
#
_symmetry.space_group_name_H-M   'P 1'
#
loop_
_entity.id
_entity.type
_entity.pdbx_description
1 polymer ?
#
loop_
_entity_poly.entity_id
_entity_poly.type
_entity_poly.pdbx_seq_one_letter_code
_entity_poly.pdbx_strand_id
1 'polypeptide(L)'
;MDIFRTLMRTRKMPIHFDHVGALNLIEIEFAKDADVIAAWKNYLKNLSERLPADANKDDEIAFSKARENLLTKLIYEISKVLKFKVEQLDILEGNYIPQGWNDDDWEQKIVRKALIDVLGGRRPLLIQPHTPSQKNGPYPAAPEVPRSGD
;
A
#
# COMPACT_ATOMS: atom_id res chain seq x y z
N MET A 1 -15.36 16.26 11.17
CA MET A 1 -13.93 16.70 11.23
C MET A 1 -12.95 15.54 11.06
N ASP A 2 -13.23 14.40 11.67
CA ASP A 2 -12.30 13.26 11.65
C ASP A 2 -12.08 12.70 10.25
N ILE A 3 -13.12 12.71 9.39
CA ILE A 3 -12.99 12.33 7.97
C ILE A 3 -11.88 13.14 7.28
N PHE A 4 -11.91 14.48 7.38
CA PHE A 4 -10.89 15.33 6.74
C PHE A 4 -9.48 15.02 7.24
N ARG A 5 -9.30 14.89 8.57
CA ARG A 5 -7.99 14.57 9.16
C ARG A 5 -7.48 13.19 8.74
N THR A 6 -8.36 12.21 8.70
CA THR A 6 -8.02 10.84 8.30
C THR A 6 -7.64 10.79 6.82
N LEU A 7 -8.43 11.41 5.94
CA LEU A 7 -8.09 11.49 4.52
C LEU A 7 -6.78 12.24 4.30
N MET A 8 -6.55 13.36 4.99
CA MET A 8 -5.27 14.07 4.95
C MET A 8 -4.12 13.15 5.37
N ARG A 9 -4.23 12.46 6.52
CA ARG A 9 -3.19 11.56 7.03
C ARG A 9 -2.88 10.41 6.07
N THR A 10 -3.91 9.86 5.43
CA THR A 10 -3.84 8.62 4.65
C THR A 10 -3.86 8.84 3.14
N ARG A 11 -3.78 10.07 2.64
CA ARG A 11 -3.95 10.40 1.19
C ARG A 11 -2.96 9.73 0.25
N LYS A 12 -1.86 9.18 0.78
CA LYS A 12 -0.86 8.40 0.03
C LYS A 12 -0.87 6.91 0.35
N MET A 13 -1.85 6.46 1.14
CA MET A 13 -2.11 5.06 1.49
C MET A 13 -3.59 4.73 1.18
N PRO A 14 -4.01 4.80 -0.10
CA PRO A 14 -5.42 4.77 -0.47
C PRO A 14 -6.15 3.45 -0.15
N ILE A 15 -5.40 2.37 0.13
CA ILE A 15 -5.94 1.06 0.50
C ILE A 15 -6.01 0.83 2.02
N HIS A 16 -5.51 1.77 2.83
CA HIS A 16 -5.51 1.65 4.28
C HIS A 16 -6.95 1.62 4.82
N PHE A 17 -7.23 0.80 5.83
CA PHE A 17 -8.59 0.64 6.36
C PHE A 17 -9.20 1.97 6.83
N ASP A 18 -8.41 2.81 7.50
CA ASP A 18 -8.85 4.16 7.90
C ASP A 18 -9.21 5.04 6.70
N HIS A 19 -8.46 4.91 5.59
CA HIS A 19 -8.73 5.69 4.38
C HIS A 19 -10.09 5.32 3.80
N VAL A 20 -10.33 4.01 3.60
CA VAL A 20 -11.58 3.48 3.07
C VAL A 20 -12.75 3.78 4.00
N GLY A 21 -12.55 3.64 5.32
CA GLY A 21 -13.54 3.98 6.34
C GLY A 21 -13.95 5.46 6.25
N ALA A 22 -12.99 6.37 6.15
CA ALA A 22 -13.27 7.79 6.00
C ALA A 22 -14.02 8.10 4.69
N LEU A 23 -13.64 7.46 3.57
CA LEU A 23 -14.33 7.65 2.28
C LEU A 23 -15.79 7.22 2.33
N ASN A 24 -16.10 6.10 3.00
CA ASN A 24 -17.46 5.57 3.08
C ASN A 24 -18.36 6.43 3.96
N LEU A 25 -17.82 7.15 4.95
CA LEU A 25 -18.61 8.03 5.81
C LEU A 25 -18.95 9.37 5.15
N ILE A 26 -18.32 9.72 4.02
CA ILE A 26 -18.56 11.01 3.33
C ILE A 26 -20.02 11.18 2.93
N GLU A 27 -20.65 10.12 2.42
CA GLU A 27 -22.04 10.19 1.95
C GLU A 27 -23.03 10.56 3.07
N ILE A 28 -22.68 10.25 4.32
CA ILE A 28 -23.48 10.54 5.51
C ILE A 28 -23.10 11.91 6.09
N GLU A 29 -21.81 12.16 6.35
CA GLU A 29 -21.35 13.38 7.05
C GLU A 29 -21.50 14.64 6.17
N PHE A 30 -21.39 14.50 4.84
CA PHE A 30 -21.46 15.61 3.88
C PHE A 30 -22.68 15.54 2.96
N ALA A 31 -23.75 14.85 3.38
CA ALA A 31 -24.95 14.63 2.56
C ALA A 31 -25.60 15.91 2.01
N LYS A 32 -25.40 17.05 2.68
CA LYS A 32 -25.95 18.36 2.30
C LYS A 32 -24.98 19.20 1.44
N ASP A 33 -23.74 18.76 1.30
CA ASP A 33 -22.68 19.47 0.60
C ASP A 33 -22.52 18.91 -0.82
N ALA A 34 -23.32 19.45 -1.75
CA ALA A 34 -23.41 18.94 -3.12
C ALA A 34 -22.05 18.85 -3.84
N ASP A 35 -21.16 19.84 -3.63
CA ASP A 35 -19.83 19.86 -4.25
C ASP A 35 -18.93 18.73 -3.73
N VAL A 36 -19.00 18.43 -2.42
CA VAL A 36 -18.27 17.32 -1.80
C VAL A 36 -18.79 15.99 -2.34
N ILE A 37 -20.11 15.80 -2.37
CA ILE A 37 -20.73 14.57 -2.88
C ILE A 37 -20.41 14.36 -4.36
N ALA A 38 -20.39 15.42 -5.17
CA ALA A 38 -19.99 15.35 -6.57
C ALA A 38 -18.53 14.93 -6.73
N ALA A 39 -17.61 15.54 -5.98
CA ALA A 39 -16.19 15.17 -6.00
C ALA A 39 -15.97 13.71 -5.54
N TRP A 40 -16.68 13.29 -4.49
CA TRP A 40 -16.62 11.94 -3.95
C TRP A 40 -17.07 10.88 -4.96
N LYS A 41 -18.22 11.10 -5.62
CA LYS A 41 -18.71 10.19 -6.67
C LYS A 41 -17.74 10.09 -7.84
N ASN A 42 -17.15 11.20 -8.26
CA ASN A 42 -16.14 11.20 -9.32
C ASN A 42 -14.89 10.40 -8.92
N TYR A 43 -14.43 10.57 -7.68
CA TYR A 43 -13.30 9.81 -7.16
C TYR A 43 -13.61 8.30 -7.07
N LEU A 44 -14.77 7.91 -6.52
CA LEU A 44 -15.19 6.50 -6.46
C LEU A 44 -15.32 5.87 -7.84
N LYS A 45 -15.87 6.60 -8.81
CA LYS A 45 -15.91 6.16 -10.21
C LYS A 45 -14.52 5.82 -10.72
N ASN A 46 -13.55 6.72 -10.54
CA ASN A 46 -12.16 6.45 -10.95
C ASN A 46 -11.50 5.30 -10.16
N LEU A 47 -11.85 5.10 -8.88
CA LEU A 47 -11.38 3.94 -8.12
C LEU A 47 -11.89 2.62 -8.70
N SER A 48 -13.09 2.60 -9.27
CA SER A 48 -13.69 1.43 -9.92
C SER A 48 -13.15 1.15 -11.33
N GLU A 49 -12.51 2.14 -11.96
CA GLU A 49 -11.90 2.00 -13.29
C GLU A 49 -10.68 1.06 -13.21
N ARG A 50 -10.51 0.26 -14.27
CA ARG A 50 -9.36 -0.62 -14.46
C ARG A 50 -8.61 -0.17 -15.70
N LEU A 51 -7.28 -0.16 -15.60
CA LEU A 51 -6.42 0.01 -16.76
C LEU A 51 -6.66 -1.16 -17.75
N PRO A 52 -6.68 -0.88 -19.06
CA PRO A 52 -6.68 -1.91 -20.09
C PRO A 52 -5.51 -2.89 -19.92
N ALA A 53 -5.67 -4.14 -20.38
CA ALA A 53 -4.64 -5.16 -20.26
C ALA A 53 -3.39 -4.85 -21.13
N ASP A 54 -3.55 -4.02 -22.15
CA ASP A 54 -2.53 -3.53 -23.08
C ASP A 54 -2.03 -2.12 -22.74
N ALA A 55 -2.40 -1.58 -21.57
CA ALA A 55 -1.93 -0.27 -21.11
C ALA A 55 -0.40 -0.24 -21.02
N ASN A 56 0.19 0.85 -21.53
CA ASN A 56 1.62 1.07 -21.41
C ASN A 56 1.96 1.78 -20.08
N LYS A 57 3.25 1.99 -19.84
CA LYS A 57 3.73 2.65 -18.61
C LYS A 57 3.26 4.10 -18.48
N ASP A 58 3.11 4.82 -19.59
CA ASP A 58 2.63 6.21 -19.57
C ASP A 58 1.14 6.27 -19.20
N ASP A 59 0.35 5.31 -19.68
CA ASP A 59 -1.06 5.15 -19.30
C ASP A 59 -1.19 4.87 -17.80
N GLU A 60 -0.35 4.00 -17.23
CA GLU A 60 -0.32 3.73 -15.79
C GLU A 60 -0.01 4.99 -14.97
N ILE A 61 0.98 5.78 -15.41
CA ILE A 61 1.37 7.03 -14.74
C ILE A 61 0.24 8.04 -14.82
N ALA A 62 -0.36 8.21 -16.01
CA ALA A 62 -1.48 9.14 -16.21
C ALA A 62 -2.69 8.75 -15.36
N PHE A 63 -3.00 7.45 -15.30
CA PHE A 63 -4.09 6.93 -14.49
C PHE A 63 -3.86 7.15 -12.99
N SER A 64 -2.63 6.91 -12.51
CA SER A 64 -2.25 7.19 -11.13
C SER A 64 -2.38 8.67 -10.79
N LYS A 65 -1.84 9.56 -11.63
CA LYS A 65 -1.96 11.03 -11.45
C LYS A 65 -3.42 11.51 -11.45
N ALA A 66 -4.24 10.98 -12.35
CA ALA A 66 -5.67 11.31 -12.40
C ALA A 66 -6.37 10.94 -11.08
N ARG A 67 -6.03 9.77 -10.52
CA ARG A 67 -6.56 9.31 -9.24
C ARG A 67 -6.12 10.20 -8.07
N GLU A 68 -4.85 10.59 -8.03
CA GLU A 68 -4.35 11.53 -7.02
C GLU A 68 -5.04 12.89 -7.11
N ASN A 69 -5.24 13.41 -8.32
CA ASN A 69 -5.91 14.69 -8.56
C ASN A 69 -7.36 14.67 -8.08
N LEU A 70 -8.08 13.57 -8.33
CA LEU A 70 -9.47 13.42 -7.88
C LEU A 70 -9.57 13.33 -6.35
N LEU A 71 -8.65 12.63 -5.69
CA LEU A 71 -8.57 12.61 -4.23
C LEU A 71 -8.26 14.00 -3.66
N THR A 72 -7.29 14.70 -4.24
CA THR A 72 -6.92 16.08 -3.85
C THR A 72 -8.12 17.02 -3.98
N LYS A 73 -8.86 16.93 -5.09
CA LYS A 73 -10.09 17.71 -5.30
C LYS A 73 -11.13 17.41 -4.23
N LEU A 74 -11.37 16.14 -3.91
CA LEU A 74 -12.30 15.74 -2.86
C LEU A 74 -11.92 16.34 -1.49
N ILE A 75 -10.65 16.21 -1.10
CA ILE A 75 -10.16 16.75 0.17
C ILE A 75 -10.27 18.28 0.21
N TYR A 76 -10.03 18.96 -0.91
CA TYR A 76 -10.19 20.40 -1.03
C TYR A 76 -11.65 20.85 -0.93
N GLU A 77 -12.60 20.14 -1.54
CA GLU A 77 -14.03 20.42 -1.36
C GLU A 77 -14.44 20.30 0.12
N ILE A 78 -13.95 19.27 0.81
CA ILE A 78 -14.17 19.09 2.26
C ILE A 78 -13.53 20.24 3.06
N SER A 79 -12.34 20.71 2.69
CA SER A 79 -11.66 21.80 3.41
C SER A 79 -12.44 23.11 3.32
N LYS A 80 -13.09 23.40 2.17
CA LYS A 80 -13.96 24.57 2.00
C LYS A 80 -15.17 24.53 2.94
N VAL A 81 -15.85 23.38 3.03
CA VAL A 81 -16.99 23.19 3.95
C VAL A 81 -16.57 23.42 5.40
N LEU A 82 -15.38 22.90 5.77
CA LEU A 82 -14.81 23.06 7.12
C LEU A 82 -14.13 24.41 7.35
N LYS A 83 -14.10 25.29 6.34
CA LYS A 83 -13.46 26.63 6.38
C LYS A 83 -11.97 26.61 6.71
N PHE A 84 -11.27 25.54 6.34
CA PHE A 84 -9.82 25.48 6.41
C PHE A 84 -9.19 26.16 5.20
N LYS A 85 -8.16 26.98 5.43
CA LYS A 85 -7.32 27.54 4.38
C LYS A 85 -6.21 26.54 4.06
N VAL A 86 -6.44 25.72 3.04
CA VAL A 86 -5.47 24.76 2.52
C VAL A 86 -5.47 24.90 1.01
N GLU A 87 -4.30 25.06 0.41
CA GLU A 87 -4.16 25.09 -1.04
C GLU A 87 -4.19 23.66 -1.60
N GLN A 88 -4.70 23.51 -2.83
CA GLN A 88 -4.73 22.19 -3.48
C GLN A 88 -3.31 21.61 -3.66
N LEU A 89 -2.31 22.47 -3.89
CA LEU A 89 -0.92 22.05 -4.01
C LEU A 89 -0.39 21.46 -2.70
N ASP A 90 -0.73 22.07 -1.55
CA ASP A 90 -0.33 21.57 -0.24
C ASP A 90 -0.94 20.19 0.07
N ILE A 91 -2.17 19.94 -0.42
CA ILE A 91 -2.81 18.63 -0.32
C ILE A 91 -2.08 17.61 -1.20
N LEU A 92 -1.75 17.99 -2.43
CA LEU A 92 -1.11 17.11 -3.41
C LEU A 92 0.33 16.74 -3.02
N GLU A 93 1.13 17.72 -2.61
CA GLU A 93 2.58 17.60 -2.36
C GLU A 93 2.92 17.40 -0.88
N GLY A 94 2.12 17.93 0.04
CA GLY A 94 2.54 18.19 1.44
C GLY A 94 2.50 17.00 2.39
N ASN A 95 2.77 15.76 1.96
CA ASN A 95 2.82 14.61 2.87
C ASN A 95 4.18 13.95 2.89
N TYR A 96 4.78 13.85 4.07
CA TYR A 96 5.88 12.93 4.30
C TYR A 96 5.35 11.49 4.29
N ILE A 97 5.92 10.67 3.41
CA ILE A 97 5.78 9.22 3.46
C ILE A 97 7.20 8.67 3.61
N PRO A 98 7.53 8.00 4.73
CA PRO A 98 8.79 7.30 4.84
C PRO A 98 8.88 6.26 3.72
N GLN A 99 10.04 6.18 3.05
CA GLN A 99 10.27 5.14 2.04
C GLN A 99 9.99 3.73 2.60
N GLY A 100 10.36 3.49 3.86
CA GLY A 100 10.09 2.22 4.54
C GLY A 100 8.62 1.80 4.56
N TRP A 101 7.65 2.72 4.52
CA TRP A 101 6.23 2.33 4.45
C TRP A 101 5.84 1.78 3.08
N ASN A 102 6.43 2.30 2.00
CA ASN A 102 6.22 1.74 0.67
C ASN A 102 6.93 0.39 0.54
N ASP A 103 8.13 0.28 1.12
CA ASP A 103 8.91 -0.95 1.13
C ASP A 103 8.15 -2.05 1.90
N ASP A 104 7.65 -1.76 3.10
CA ASP A 104 6.87 -2.68 3.93
C ASP A 104 5.59 -3.18 3.22
N ASP A 105 4.82 -2.29 2.58
CA ASP A 105 3.59 -2.68 1.86
C ASP A 105 3.92 -3.58 0.65
N TRP A 106 4.98 -3.25 -0.09
CA TRP A 106 5.45 -4.03 -1.22
C TRP A 106 5.95 -5.42 -0.80
N GLU A 107 6.78 -5.49 0.25
CA GLU A 107 7.27 -6.75 0.81
C GLU A 107 6.12 -7.62 1.32
N GLN A 108 5.18 -7.03 2.07
CA GLN A 108 4.02 -7.75 2.59
C GLN A 108 3.17 -8.33 1.46
N LYS A 109 2.96 -7.58 0.37
CA LYS A 109 2.22 -8.05 -0.81
C LYS A 109 2.91 -9.22 -1.49
N ILE A 110 4.23 -9.16 -1.65
CA ILE A 110 5.02 -10.24 -2.25
C ILE A 110 4.99 -11.49 -1.39
N VAL A 111 5.24 -11.35 -0.09
CA VAL A 111 5.23 -12.47 0.85
C VAL A 111 3.85 -13.12 0.88
N ARG A 112 2.77 -12.34 0.97
CA ARG A 112 1.39 -12.87 0.97
C ARG A 112 1.10 -13.64 -0.31
N LYS A 113 1.45 -13.10 -1.48
CA LYS A 113 1.24 -13.79 -2.76
C LYS A 113 2.04 -15.09 -2.85
N ALA A 114 3.32 -15.06 -2.47
CA ALA A 114 4.18 -16.24 -2.47
C ALA A 114 3.63 -17.33 -1.54
N LEU A 115 3.14 -16.96 -0.36
CA LEU A 115 2.54 -17.89 0.58
C LEU A 115 1.25 -18.51 0.04
N ILE A 116 0.37 -17.71 -0.57
CA ILE A 116 -0.85 -18.22 -1.23
C ILE A 116 -0.48 -19.23 -2.33
N ASP A 117 0.57 -18.96 -3.12
CA ASP A 117 1.01 -19.89 -4.16
C ASP A 117 1.59 -21.19 -3.60
N VAL A 118 2.31 -21.13 -2.49
CA VAL A 118 2.82 -22.32 -1.79
C VAL A 118 1.67 -23.14 -1.19
N LEU A 119 0.80 -22.51 -0.40
CA LEU A 119 -0.32 -23.19 0.27
C LEU A 119 -1.36 -23.70 -0.73
N GLY A 120 -1.52 -23.03 -1.88
CA GLY A 120 -2.37 -23.47 -2.97
C GLY A 120 -1.76 -24.53 -3.89
N GLY A 121 -0.54 -25.02 -3.60
CA GLY A 121 0.14 -26.03 -4.42
C GLY A 121 0.61 -25.55 -5.80
N ARG A 122 0.58 -24.23 -6.06
CA ARG A 122 1.04 -23.63 -7.33
C ARG A 122 2.55 -23.42 -7.37
N ARG A 123 3.21 -23.43 -6.20
CA ARG A 123 4.67 -23.25 -6.07
C ARG A 123 5.25 -24.17 -4.98
N PRO A 124 6.34 -24.91 -5.23
CA PRO A 124 7.00 -25.67 -4.18
C PRO A 124 7.80 -24.77 -3.23
N LEU A 125 7.89 -25.17 -1.96
CA LEU A 125 8.81 -24.58 -0.98
C LEU A 125 10.13 -25.35 -1.00
N LEU A 126 11.19 -24.74 -1.50
CA LEU A 126 12.53 -25.34 -1.53
C LEU A 126 13.22 -25.05 -0.19
N ILE A 127 13.61 -26.10 0.53
CA ILE A 127 14.31 -26.01 1.80
C ILE A 127 15.69 -26.63 1.62
N GLN A 128 16.75 -25.89 1.94
CA GLN A 128 18.11 -26.41 2.03
C GLN A 128 18.49 -26.60 3.50
N PRO A 129 19.15 -27.72 3.87
CA PRO A 129 19.71 -27.87 5.20
C PRO A 129 20.69 -26.72 5.48
N HIS A 130 20.47 -26.00 6.59
CA HIS A 130 21.45 -25.03 7.06
C HIS A 130 22.62 -25.80 7.68
N THR A 131 23.77 -25.83 7.01
CA THR A 131 25.00 -26.35 7.61
C THR A 131 25.67 -25.20 8.36
N PRO A 132 25.61 -25.16 9.71
CA PRO A 132 26.33 -24.14 10.45
C PRO A 132 27.82 -24.24 10.11
N SER A 133 28.47 -23.10 9.85
CA SER A 133 29.90 -23.06 9.61
C SER A 133 30.62 -23.54 10.88
N GLN A 134 31.08 -24.79 10.89
CA GLN A 134 31.84 -25.41 11.98
C GLN A 134 33.17 -24.70 12.32
N LYS A 135 33.53 -23.61 11.64
CA LYS A 135 34.84 -22.97 11.76
C LYS A 135 35.05 -22.08 12.98
N ASN A 136 34.01 -21.69 13.73
CA ASN A 136 34.14 -20.75 14.86
C ASN A 136 33.52 -21.22 16.20
N GLY A 137 33.34 -22.53 16.39
CA GLY A 137 32.96 -23.07 17.71
C GLY A 137 34.19 -23.26 18.62
N PRO A 138 34.07 -23.13 19.95
CA PRO A 138 35.17 -23.44 20.89
C PRO A 138 35.47 -24.95 20.97
N TYR A 139 34.67 -25.78 20.29
CA TYR A 139 34.82 -27.22 20.28
C TYR A 139 35.79 -27.64 19.18
N PRO A 140 36.76 -28.53 19.48
CA PRO A 140 37.64 -29.09 18.46
C PRO A 140 36.84 -29.89 17.43
N ALA A 141 37.42 -30.06 16.24
CA ALA A 141 36.84 -30.89 15.19
C ALA A 141 36.50 -32.30 15.74
N ALA A 142 35.40 -32.87 15.28
CA ALA A 142 35.00 -34.22 15.67
C ALA A 142 36.15 -35.21 15.39
N PRO A 143 36.47 -36.13 16.33
CA PRO A 143 37.55 -37.09 16.13
C PRO A 143 37.29 -37.93 14.88
N GLU A 144 38.32 -38.12 14.06
CA GLU A 144 38.25 -39.00 12.89
C GLU A 144 37.95 -40.42 13.37
N VAL A 145 36.79 -40.94 12.96
CA VAL A 145 36.46 -42.36 13.18
C VAL A 145 37.45 -43.16 12.32
N PRO A 146 38.26 -44.07 12.90
CA PRO A 146 39.13 -44.92 12.11
C PRO A 146 38.25 -45.67 11.10
N ARG A 147 38.56 -45.55 9.81
CA ARG A 147 37.97 -46.46 8.82
C ARG A 147 38.32 -47.86 9.27
N SER A 148 37.31 -48.66 9.57
CA SER A 148 37.46 -50.10 9.76
C SER A 148 38.20 -50.60 8.52
N GLY A 149 39.43 -51.06 8.70
CA GLY A 149 40.23 -51.60 7.61
C GLY A 149 39.57 -52.84 7.02
N ASP A 150 39.86 -53.06 5.73
CA ASP A 150 39.74 -54.35 5.05
C ASP A 150 40.45 -55.49 5.82
#